data_AF-H2Y7B4-F1
#
_entry.id   AF-H2Y7B4-F1
#
_cell.length_a   1.000
_cell.length_b   1.000
_cell.length_c   1.000
_cell.angle_alpha   90.00
_cell.angle_beta   90.00
_cell.angle_gamma   90.00
#
_symmetry.space_group_name_H-M   'P 1'
#
loop_
_entity.id
_entity.type
_entity.pdbx_description
1 polymer ?
#
loop_
_entity_poly.entity_id
_entity_poly.type
_entity_poly.pdbx_seq_one_letter_code
_entity_poly.pdbx_strand_id
1 'polypeptide(L)'
;SLHKPKSKLILYWGLPFGNSNVKERSQEECEVTYDRNRLKEVGMVAFHFTTLTKNDIPWTNYRDPDQIYVWWTAESPTYGYNRKDLDRYENFFNWTWTYKQNAEGHRGYGNRAIALSAVKRGKLVVDQIVASKDKMAMWYVSNCGGKQGSNKRMQYYKHLVLAGLSVSTFGRCFPGSETIPRSFPTKYPEHLKRHKFYLAFENSFHCKDYITEKFWDNSLRNDMVPVVWGPTKEDVLSVAPLDSFIHCDDFESPAKLAEYLKFLDRNDDEYRKYFRWREDASITNEEMAKQTQEKYPNIEVHVKSKSLCMEYIQNKDTKTIKSLYQEFIGSDRPECTA
;
A
#
# COMPACT_ATOMS: atom_id res chain seq x y z
N SER A 1 -6.19 -35.50 -24.65
CA SER A 1 -5.43 -35.37 -23.40
C SER A 1 -6.28 -34.59 -22.41
N LEU A 2 -6.86 -35.26 -21.41
CA LEU A 2 -7.65 -34.61 -20.36
C LEU A 2 -6.68 -33.75 -19.53
N HIS A 3 -6.80 -32.43 -19.59
CA HIS A 3 -6.01 -31.54 -18.73
C HIS A 3 -6.30 -31.90 -17.27
N LYS A 4 -5.24 -32.28 -16.54
CA LYS A 4 -5.31 -32.50 -15.09
C LYS A 4 -5.83 -31.20 -14.45
N PRO A 5 -6.81 -31.26 -13.54
CA PRO A 5 -7.32 -30.05 -12.90
C PRO A 5 -6.18 -29.37 -12.12
N LYS A 6 -6.08 -28.04 -12.27
CA LYS A 6 -5.09 -27.23 -11.55
C LYS A 6 -5.29 -27.38 -10.05
N SER A 7 -4.21 -27.69 -9.33
CA SER A 7 -4.21 -27.67 -7.87
C SER A 7 -4.46 -26.26 -7.38
N LYS A 8 -5.47 -26.06 -6.52
CA LYS A 8 -5.79 -24.79 -5.87
C LYS A 8 -5.03 -24.60 -4.53
N LEU A 9 -4.07 -25.47 -4.25
CA LEU A 9 -3.22 -25.38 -3.07
C LEU A 9 -1.99 -24.52 -3.37
N ILE A 10 -1.73 -23.54 -2.50
CA ILE A 10 -0.57 -22.64 -2.56
C ILE A 10 0.36 -22.95 -1.38
N LEU A 11 1.61 -23.29 -1.68
CA LEU A 11 2.67 -23.41 -0.68
C LEU A 11 3.26 -22.03 -0.40
N TYR A 12 3.18 -21.56 0.84
CA TYR A 12 3.96 -20.41 1.29
C TYR A 12 5.30 -20.94 1.79
N TRP A 13 6.39 -20.58 1.12
CA TRP A 13 7.70 -21.18 1.35
C TRP A 13 8.20 -21.02 2.80
N GLY A 14 7.77 -19.96 3.47
CA GLY A 14 8.06 -19.75 4.88
C GLY A 14 7.21 -18.64 5.47
N LEU A 15 7.39 -18.40 6.77
CA LEU A 15 6.66 -17.38 7.49
C LEU A 15 7.33 -16.01 7.31
N PRO A 16 6.61 -14.99 6.77
CA PRO A 16 7.13 -13.64 6.66
C PRO A 16 7.66 -13.12 7.99
N PHE A 17 8.85 -12.51 7.96
CA PHE A 17 9.50 -11.91 9.14
C PHE A 17 9.70 -12.85 10.34
N GLY A 18 9.71 -14.18 10.12
CA GLY A 18 9.89 -15.16 11.20
C GLY A 18 8.71 -15.27 12.16
N ASN A 19 7.52 -14.79 11.76
CA ASN A 19 6.32 -14.86 12.58
C ASN A 19 5.91 -16.31 12.84
N SER A 20 5.89 -16.76 14.10
CA SER A 20 5.59 -18.16 14.46
C SER A 20 4.09 -18.49 14.51
N ASN A 21 3.20 -17.50 14.39
CA ASN A 21 1.76 -17.63 14.70
C ASN A 21 0.88 -17.41 13.47
N VAL A 22 1.03 -18.23 12.43
CA VAL A 22 0.15 -18.18 11.25
C VAL A 22 -0.58 -19.50 11.12
N LYS A 23 -1.91 -19.43 11.00
CA LYS A 23 -2.75 -20.60 10.71
C LYS A 23 -2.91 -20.72 9.20
N GLU A 24 -2.80 -21.94 8.68
CA GLU A 24 -3.25 -22.28 7.33
C GLU A 24 -4.73 -21.90 7.19
N ARG A 25 -5.04 -21.11 6.16
CA ARG A 25 -6.40 -20.64 5.89
C ARG A 25 -6.59 -20.51 4.39
N SER A 26 -7.78 -20.84 3.94
CA SER A 26 -8.18 -20.58 2.57
C SER A 26 -8.22 -19.07 2.31
N GLN A 27 -7.75 -18.67 1.14
CA GLN A 27 -7.87 -17.33 0.59
C GLN A 27 -8.71 -17.46 -0.68
N GLU A 28 -9.96 -16.99 -0.61
CA GLU A 28 -10.94 -17.15 -1.68
C GLU A 28 -11.10 -18.64 -2.05
N GLU A 29 -10.80 -19.03 -3.28
CA GLU A 29 -10.89 -20.41 -3.76
C GLU A 29 -9.62 -21.25 -3.54
N CYS A 30 -8.55 -20.65 -3.03
CA CYS A 30 -7.28 -21.33 -2.83
C CYS A 30 -7.05 -21.71 -1.38
N GLU A 31 -6.41 -22.85 -1.15
CA GLU A 31 -5.94 -23.28 0.17
C GLU A 31 -4.48 -22.91 0.33
N VAL A 32 -4.07 -22.56 1.55
CA VAL A 32 -2.68 -22.20 1.86
C VAL A 32 -2.08 -23.25 2.77
N THR A 33 -0.89 -23.74 2.43
CA THR A 33 -0.08 -24.59 3.30
C THR A 33 1.32 -24.01 3.51
N TYR A 34 1.92 -24.31 4.67
CA TYR A 34 3.35 -24.06 4.95
C TYR A 34 4.15 -25.37 4.97
N ASP A 35 3.51 -26.53 4.77
CA ASP A 35 4.17 -27.82 4.74
C ASP A 35 4.91 -28.04 3.42
N ARG A 36 6.23 -27.86 3.45
CA ARG A 36 7.11 -28.04 2.28
C ARG A 36 7.11 -29.49 1.76
N ASN A 37 6.69 -30.49 2.54
CA ASN A 37 6.59 -31.87 2.06
C ASN A 37 5.50 -32.03 0.99
N ARG A 38 4.54 -31.11 0.94
CA ARG A 38 3.45 -31.08 -0.05
C ARG A 38 3.84 -30.37 -1.34
N LEU A 39 5.12 -30.05 -1.55
CA LEU A 39 5.60 -29.34 -2.74
C LEU A 39 5.15 -29.97 -4.05
N LYS A 40 4.98 -31.30 -4.15
CA LYS A 40 4.52 -31.95 -5.40
C LYS A 40 3.00 -31.85 -5.63
N GLU A 41 2.24 -31.43 -4.63
CA GLU A 41 0.78 -31.30 -4.70
C GLU A 41 0.33 -29.88 -5.08
N VAL A 42 1.17 -28.88 -4.85
CA VAL A 42 0.79 -27.47 -5.01
C VAL A 42 0.86 -27.03 -6.45
N GLY A 43 -0.05 -26.13 -6.83
CA GLY A 43 -0.02 -25.46 -8.12
C GLY A 43 0.83 -24.19 -8.13
N MET A 44 1.06 -23.63 -6.93
CA MET A 44 1.81 -22.41 -6.76
C MET A 44 2.70 -22.47 -5.52
N VAL A 45 3.88 -21.87 -5.62
CA VAL A 45 4.78 -21.64 -4.49
C VAL A 45 5.05 -20.15 -4.35
N ALA A 46 4.63 -19.56 -3.23
CA ALA A 46 4.80 -18.15 -2.93
C ALA A 46 5.99 -17.94 -1.98
N PHE A 47 6.91 -17.08 -2.39
CA PHE A 47 8.13 -16.80 -1.66
C PHE A 47 8.14 -15.36 -1.16
N HIS A 48 7.89 -15.18 0.13
CA HIS A 48 8.08 -13.88 0.75
C HIS A 48 9.57 -13.51 0.73
N PHE A 49 9.90 -12.26 0.43
CA PHE A 49 11.29 -11.85 0.29
C PHE A 49 12.19 -12.18 1.49
N THR A 50 11.63 -12.24 2.71
CA THR A 50 12.38 -12.56 3.94
C THR A 50 12.62 -14.04 4.16
N THR A 51 11.93 -14.93 3.44
CA THR A 51 12.04 -16.39 3.64
C THR A 51 13.06 -17.02 2.73
N LEU A 52 13.55 -16.24 1.77
CA LEU A 52 14.55 -16.67 0.82
C LEU A 52 15.94 -16.52 1.43
N THR A 53 16.58 -17.64 1.79
CA THR A 53 17.99 -17.63 2.23
C THR A 53 18.90 -18.17 1.13
N LYS A 54 20.19 -17.78 1.15
CA LYS A 54 21.18 -18.24 0.16
C LYS A 54 21.29 -19.77 0.03
N ASN A 55 20.90 -20.50 1.08
CA ASN A 55 21.05 -21.95 1.17
C ASN A 55 19.71 -22.71 0.99
N ASP A 56 18.58 -22.00 0.98
CA ASP A 56 17.23 -22.60 1.03
C ASP A 56 16.56 -22.67 -0.35
N ILE A 57 17.21 -22.18 -1.41
CA ILE A 57 16.63 -22.09 -2.76
C ILE A 57 17.54 -22.86 -3.70
N PRO A 58 17.13 -24.08 -4.10
CA PRO A 58 18.04 -25.00 -4.74
C PRO A 58 18.07 -24.79 -6.25
N TRP A 59 19.26 -24.92 -6.79
CA TRP A 59 19.52 -25.07 -8.22
C TRP A 59 19.39 -26.52 -8.70
N THR A 60 18.98 -27.49 -7.90
CA THR A 60 19.42 -28.86 -8.21
C THR A 60 18.41 -29.98 -8.41
N ASN A 61 17.12 -29.96 -8.02
CA ASN A 61 16.37 -31.24 -8.14
C ASN A 61 14.88 -31.28 -8.54
N TYR A 62 14.11 -30.20 -8.61
CA TYR A 62 12.73 -30.31 -9.12
C TYR A 62 12.10 -28.94 -9.39
N ARG A 63 11.64 -28.71 -10.62
CA ARG A 63 10.64 -27.67 -10.95
C ARG A 63 9.61 -28.35 -11.82
N ASP A 64 8.43 -28.60 -11.25
CA ASP A 64 7.32 -29.08 -12.04
C ASP A 64 6.92 -27.98 -13.04
N PRO A 65 6.90 -28.25 -14.36
CA PRO A 65 6.50 -27.25 -15.35
C PRO A 65 5.09 -26.68 -15.12
N ASP A 66 4.23 -27.42 -14.42
CA ASP A 66 2.86 -27.01 -14.10
C ASP A 66 2.77 -26.08 -12.88
N GLN A 67 3.90 -25.83 -12.17
CA GLN A 67 3.94 -24.96 -10.99
C GLN A 67 4.27 -23.51 -11.32
N ILE A 68 3.60 -22.60 -10.63
CA ILE A 68 3.89 -21.16 -10.67
C ILE A 68 4.66 -20.75 -9.42
N TYR A 69 5.88 -20.25 -9.62
CA TYR A 69 6.71 -19.72 -8.55
C TYR A 69 6.53 -18.20 -8.49
N VAL A 70 6.19 -17.68 -7.31
CA VAL A 70 5.77 -16.29 -7.13
C VAL A 70 6.70 -15.57 -6.17
N TRP A 71 7.30 -14.48 -6.62
CA TRP A 71 8.02 -13.55 -5.74
C TRP A 71 7.02 -12.67 -5.01
N TRP A 72 7.09 -12.59 -3.69
CA TRP A 72 6.14 -11.85 -2.87
C TRP A 72 6.82 -10.82 -1.96
N THR A 73 6.36 -9.57 -2.05
CA THR A 73 6.66 -8.52 -1.05
C THR A 73 5.62 -7.41 -1.07
N ALA A 74 5.33 -6.81 0.10
CA ALA A 74 4.56 -5.56 0.19
C ALA A 74 5.48 -4.34 0.42
N GLU A 75 6.78 -4.55 0.59
CA GLU A 75 7.76 -3.49 0.86
C GLU A 75 8.32 -2.92 -0.43
N SER A 76 8.71 -1.64 -0.42
CA SER A 76 9.29 -0.97 -1.60
C SER A 76 10.69 -1.49 -1.96
N PRO A 77 11.17 -1.25 -3.20
CA PRO A 77 12.54 -1.52 -3.64
C PRO A 77 13.65 -0.98 -2.72
N THR A 78 13.38 0.07 -1.93
CA THR A 78 14.36 0.62 -0.98
C THR A 78 14.49 -0.22 0.29
N TYR A 79 13.65 -1.23 0.47
CA TYR A 79 13.62 -2.06 1.66
C TYR A 79 14.66 -3.19 1.64
N GLY A 80 15.94 -2.83 1.48
CA GLY A 80 17.07 -3.73 1.71
C GLY A 80 17.39 -4.67 0.55
N TYR A 81 16.89 -4.39 -0.65
CA TYR A 81 17.26 -5.12 -1.86
C TYR A 81 18.45 -4.45 -2.54
N ASN A 82 19.47 -5.22 -2.92
CA ASN A 82 20.45 -4.79 -3.91
C ASN A 82 20.40 -5.72 -5.12
N ARG A 83 20.93 -5.26 -6.25
CA ARG A 83 20.94 -6.04 -7.50
C ARG A 83 21.51 -7.45 -7.33
N LYS A 84 22.64 -7.60 -6.62
CA LYS A 84 23.30 -8.90 -6.37
C LYS A 84 22.43 -9.88 -5.55
N ASP A 85 21.48 -9.36 -4.79
CA ASP A 85 20.54 -10.19 -4.03
C ASP A 85 19.39 -10.71 -4.88
N LEU A 86 19.01 -10.01 -5.96
CA LEU A 86 17.93 -10.44 -6.85
C LEU A 86 18.43 -11.20 -8.10
N ASP A 87 19.64 -10.90 -8.60
CA ASP A 87 20.21 -11.56 -9.79
C ASP A 87 20.40 -13.08 -9.60
N ARG A 88 20.51 -13.56 -8.35
CA ARG A 88 20.55 -15.02 -8.07
C ARG A 88 19.23 -15.75 -8.36
N TYR A 89 18.15 -15.02 -8.61
CA TYR A 89 16.81 -15.54 -8.91
C TYR A 89 16.43 -15.35 -10.39
N GLU A 90 17.40 -15.09 -11.26
CA GLU A 90 17.16 -15.06 -12.70
C GLU A 90 16.50 -16.37 -13.18
N ASN A 91 15.46 -16.22 -13.99
CA ASN A 91 14.65 -17.32 -14.53
C ASN A 91 13.95 -18.21 -13.48
N PHE A 92 13.95 -17.81 -12.20
CA PHE A 92 13.36 -18.60 -11.13
C PHE A 92 11.87 -18.36 -10.97
N PHE A 93 11.45 -17.10 -10.90
CA PHE A 93 10.04 -16.75 -10.70
C PHE A 93 9.27 -16.73 -12.00
N ASN A 94 8.00 -17.11 -11.93
CA ASN A 94 7.03 -16.93 -12.98
C ASN A 94 6.32 -15.59 -12.81
N TRP A 95 5.89 -15.29 -11.59
CA TRP A 95 5.00 -14.18 -11.25
C TRP A 95 5.56 -13.33 -10.11
N THR A 96 5.04 -12.12 -10.01
CA THR A 96 5.20 -11.25 -8.84
C THR A 96 3.87 -11.05 -8.13
N TRP A 97 3.91 -10.98 -6.81
CA TRP A 97 2.80 -10.61 -5.94
C TRP A 97 3.25 -9.42 -5.09
N THR A 98 2.99 -8.21 -5.58
CA THR A 98 3.50 -6.98 -4.95
C THR A 98 2.48 -5.85 -4.96
N TYR A 99 2.78 -4.74 -4.30
CA TYR A 99 1.91 -3.56 -4.30
C TYR A 99 1.81 -2.88 -5.68
N LYS A 100 2.69 -3.21 -6.64
CA LYS A 100 2.66 -2.61 -7.98
C LYS A 100 1.43 -3.07 -8.76
N GLN A 101 0.83 -2.15 -9.50
CA GLN A 101 -0.38 -2.44 -10.29
C GLN A 101 -0.10 -3.37 -11.48
N ASN A 102 1.15 -3.41 -11.95
CA ASN A 102 1.56 -4.32 -13.03
C ASN A 102 1.88 -5.76 -12.57
N ALA A 103 1.98 -6.04 -11.27
CA ALA A 103 2.25 -7.38 -10.75
C ALA A 103 1.11 -8.36 -11.04
N GLU A 104 1.39 -9.66 -11.26
CA GLU A 104 0.33 -10.65 -11.53
C GLU A 104 -0.69 -10.73 -10.39
N GLY A 105 -0.22 -10.73 -9.15
CA GLY A 105 -1.07 -10.49 -7.98
C GLY A 105 -0.81 -9.09 -7.42
N HIS A 106 -1.87 -8.40 -7.01
CA HIS A 106 -1.76 -7.17 -6.23
C HIS A 106 -1.73 -7.47 -4.72
N ARG A 107 -0.65 -7.04 -4.06
CA ARG A 107 -0.42 -7.08 -2.61
C ARG A 107 -0.21 -5.67 -2.05
N GLY A 108 -1.18 -4.79 -2.26
CA GLY A 108 -1.24 -3.48 -1.62
C GLY A 108 -1.78 -3.54 -0.19
N TYR A 109 -1.76 -2.40 0.50
CA TYR A 109 -2.30 -2.24 1.85
C TYR A 109 -3.78 -1.84 1.86
N GLY A 110 -4.34 -1.51 0.70
CA GLY A 110 -5.74 -1.12 0.55
C GLY A 110 -6.10 -0.85 -0.91
N ASN A 111 -7.37 -0.54 -1.14
CA ASN A 111 -7.90 -0.06 -2.41
C ASN A 111 -9.21 0.72 -2.15
N ARG A 112 -9.72 1.43 -3.17
CA ARG A 112 -10.93 2.24 -3.07
C ARG A 112 -12.16 1.44 -2.62
N ALA A 113 -12.39 0.25 -3.17
CA ALA A 113 -13.52 -0.60 -2.77
C ALA A 113 -13.49 -0.95 -1.27
N ILE A 114 -12.31 -1.36 -0.78
CA ILE A 114 -12.08 -1.68 0.62
C ILE A 114 -12.25 -0.43 1.51
N ALA A 115 -11.81 0.73 1.06
CA ALA A 115 -12.02 1.99 1.77
C ALA A 115 -13.51 2.35 1.86
N LEU A 116 -14.25 2.24 0.75
CA LEU A 116 -15.69 2.51 0.69
C LEU A 116 -16.49 1.58 1.61
N SER A 117 -16.14 0.29 1.68
CA SER A 117 -16.80 -0.66 2.58
C SER A 117 -16.50 -0.42 4.06
N ALA A 118 -15.39 0.25 4.38
CA ALA A 118 -14.89 0.39 5.74
C ALA A 118 -15.37 1.67 6.43
N VAL A 119 -15.91 2.64 5.68
CA VAL A 119 -16.32 3.94 6.20
C VAL A 119 -17.83 4.12 6.12
N LYS A 120 -18.38 4.87 7.07
CA LYS A 120 -19.76 5.36 6.96
C LYS A 120 -19.82 6.47 5.90
N ARG A 121 -20.94 6.54 5.18
CA ARG A 121 -21.19 7.51 4.09
C ARG A 121 -22.58 8.15 4.25
N GLY A 122 -22.76 9.31 3.65
CA GLY A 122 -23.96 10.14 3.69
C GLY A 122 -23.65 11.56 4.18
N LYS A 123 -24.45 12.54 3.73
CA LYS A 123 -24.29 13.95 4.11
C LYS A 123 -24.22 14.17 5.63
N LEU A 124 -25.15 13.57 6.39
CA LEU A 124 -25.16 13.66 7.86
C LEU A 124 -23.89 13.09 8.50
N VAL A 125 -23.33 12.01 7.92
CA VAL A 125 -22.06 11.44 8.38
C VAL A 125 -20.93 12.43 8.16
N VAL A 126 -20.88 13.07 7.00
CA VAL A 126 -19.88 14.11 6.70
C VAL A 126 -20.04 15.32 7.65
N ASP A 127 -21.27 15.75 7.93
CA ASP A 127 -21.54 16.84 8.90
C ASP A 127 -20.95 16.52 10.28
N GLN A 128 -21.19 15.30 10.77
CA GLN A 128 -20.65 14.83 12.05
C GLN A 128 -19.12 14.73 12.04
N ILE A 129 -18.54 14.25 10.95
CA ILE A 129 -17.08 14.17 10.79
C ILE A 129 -16.48 15.57 10.89
N VAL A 130 -16.96 16.53 10.10
CA VAL A 130 -16.44 17.91 10.06
C VAL A 130 -16.58 18.57 11.43
N ALA A 131 -17.76 18.50 12.06
CA ALA A 131 -18.02 19.10 13.37
C ALA A 131 -17.17 18.51 14.50
N SER A 132 -16.69 17.27 14.35
CA SER A 132 -15.82 16.62 15.34
C SER A 132 -14.35 17.06 15.29
N LYS A 133 -13.94 17.82 14.26
CA LYS A 133 -12.52 18.12 14.04
C LYS A 133 -12.10 19.41 14.71
N ASP A 134 -11.16 19.32 15.64
CA ASP A 134 -10.62 20.47 16.36
C ASP A 134 -9.10 20.40 16.60
N LYS A 135 -8.42 19.41 16.01
CA LYS A 135 -6.95 19.33 16.01
C LYS A 135 -6.42 19.43 14.58
N MET A 136 -5.30 20.12 14.41
CA MET A 136 -4.70 20.41 13.10
C MET A 136 -4.29 19.12 12.35
N ALA A 137 -3.14 18.54 12.69
CA ALA A 137 -2.63 17.35 12.03
C ALA A 137 -2.04 16.35 13.02
N MET A 138 -1.98 15.08 12.64
CA MET A 138 -1.23 14.06 13.37
C MET A 138 -0.29 13.26 12.47
N TRP A 139 0.76 12.70 13.08
CA TRP A 139 1.71 11.84 12.41
C TRP A 139 2.19 10.70 13.32
N TYR A 140 2.00 9.45 12.89
CA TYR A 140 2.54 8.27 13.58
C TYR A 140 3.72 7.70 12.80
N VAL A 141 4.92 7.68 13.39
CA VAL A 141 6.14 7.23 12.71
C VAL A 141 7.02 6.41 13.64
N SER A 142 7.51 5.29 13.12
CA SER A 142 8.46 4.41 13.82
C SER A 142 9.70 4.05 13.01
N ASN A 143 9.90 4.69 11.85
CA ASN A 143 11.08 4.58 11.00
C ASN A 143 11.56 6.00 10.66
N CYS A 144 12.53 6.54 11.40
CA CYS A 144 12.98 7.93 11.29
C CYS A 144 14.13 8.14 10.30
N GLY A 145 14.73 7.08 9.74
CA GLY A 145 15.90 7.25 8.90
C GLY A 145 16.54 5.94 8.48
N GLY A 146 17.82 6.03 8.09
CA GLY A 146 18.60 4.91 7.56
C GLY A 146 18.34 4.61 6.07
N LYS A 147 17.38 5.30 5.45
CA LYS A 147 17.04 5.23 4.02
C LYS A 147 16.71 6.62 3.49
N GLN A 148 16.92 6.83 2.19
CA GLN A 148 16.72 8.12 1.54
C GLN A 148 15.29 8.66 1.75
N GLY A 149 14.26 7.85 1.49
CA GLY A 149 12.86 8.23 1.69
C GLY A 149 12.51 8.57 3.14
N SER A 150 12.92 7.73 4.10
CA SER A 150 12.75 8.01 5.54
C SER A 150 13.44 9.30 5.97
N ASN A 151 14.62 9.63 5.44
CA ASN A 151 15.30 10.89 5.76
C ASN A 151 14.56 12.09 5.15
N LYS A 152 14.17 12.00 3.88
CA LYS A 152 13.47 13.06 3.14
C LYS A 152 12.12 13.42 3.78
N ARG A 153 11.29 12.44 4.18
CA ARG A 153 10.00 12.73 4.85
C ARG A 153 10.18 13.43 6.19
N MET A 154 11.22 13.08 6.95
CA MET A 154 11.53 13.74 8.22
C MET A 154 11.96 15.19 8.00
N GLN A 155 12.74 15.47 6.94
CA GLN A 155 13.09 16.83 6.55
C GLN A 155 11.84 17.63 6.12
N TYR A 156 10.98 17.04 5.28
CA TYR A 156 9.74 17.68 4.85
C TYR A 156 8.83 18.02 6.04
N TYR A 157 8.65 17.09 6.97
CA TYR A 157 7.95 17.32 8.23
C TYR A 157 8.56 18.47 9.04
N LYS A 158 9.88 18.52 9.20
CA LYS A 158 10.56 19.61 9.92
C LYS A 158 10.25 20.96 9.28
N HIS A 159 10.24 21.06 7.96
CA HIS A 159 9.87 22.30 7.26
C HIS A 159 8.41 22.69 7.47
N LEU A 160 7.48 21.74 7.56
CA LEU A 160 6.08 22.03 7.93
C LEU A 160 5.97 22.62 9.34
N VAL A 161 6.67 22.03 10.31
CA VAL A 161 6.69 22.53 11.70
C VAL A 161 7.35 23.91 11.78
N LEU A 162 8.45 24.13 11.06
CA LEU A 162 9.12 25.45 10.98
C LEU A 162 8.22 26.51 10.34
N ALA A 163 7.38 26.14 9.37
CA ALA A 163 6.33 27.01 8.82
C ALA A 163 5.13 27.21 9.77
N GLY A 164 5.22 26.68 11.01
CA GLY A 164 4.26 26.84 12.07
C GLY A 164 3.03 25.93 11.97
N LEU A 165 3.11 24.79 11.26
CA LEU A 165 2.04 23.79 11.28
C LEU A 165 2.08 23.02 12.62
N SER A 166 0.96 22.99 13.34
CA SER A 166 0.83 22.17 14.55
C SER A 166 0.59 20.71 14.18
N VAL A 167 1.44 19.81 14.69
CA VAL A 167 1.35 18.37 14.40
C VAL A 167 1.53 17.56 15.67
N SER A 168 0.52 16.77 16.04
CA SER A 168 0.62 15.77 17.10
C SER A 168 1.43 14.57 16.61
N THR A 169 2.55 14.27 17.26
CA THR A 169 3.48 13.23 16.82
C THR A 169 3.53 12.02 17.73
N PHE A 170 3.57 10.83 17.13
CA PHE A 170 3.53 9.56 17.85
C PHE A 170 4.51 8.53 17.27
N GLY A 171 4.89 7.57 18.12
CA GLY A 171 5.71 6.41 17.73
C GLY A 171 7.19 6.60 18.03
N ARG A 172 8.00 5.59 17.69
CA ARG A 172 9.42 5.51 18.14
C ARG A 172 10.30 6.67 17.69
N CYS A 173 9.87 7.43 16.67
CA CYS A 173 10.61 8.60 16.18
C CYS A 173 10.47 9.82 17.10
N PHE A 174 9.53 9.79 18.05
CA PHE A 174 9.22 10.89 18.96
C PHE A 174 9.22 10.38 20.42
N PRO A 175 10.40 10.28 21.05
CA PRO A 175 10.51 9.81 22.44
C PRO A 175 9.60 10.61 23.38
N GLY A 176 8.88 9.90 24.26
CA GLY A 176 7.91 10.50 25.18
C GLY A 176 6.49 10.67 24.63
N SER A 177 6.23 10.34 23.36
CA SER A 177 4.87 10.34 22.82
C SER A 177 3.99 9.25 23.43
N GLU A 178 2.68 9.47 23.48
CA GLU A 178 1.69 8.45 23.86
C GLU A 178 1.86 7.15 23.06
N THR A 179 1.74 6.01 23.74
CA THR A 179 1.73 4.70 23.08
C THR A 179 0.34 4.39 22.56
N ILE A 180 0.19 4.35 21.24
CA ILE A 180 -1.06 3.96 20.60
C ILE A 180 -1.05 2.44 20.34
N PRO A 181 -2.08 1.69 20.80
CA PRO A 181 -2.21 0.27 20.53
C PRO A 181 -2.16 -0.04 19.03
N ARG A 182 -1.32 -0.99 18.65
CA ARG A 182 -1.24 -1.44 17.26
C ARG A 182 -2.41 -2.36 16.93
N SER A 183 -3.13 -2.03 15.87
CA SER A 183 -4.18 -2.85 15.27
C SER A 183 -3.98 -2.89 13.76
N PHE A 184 -4.32 -4.02 13.13
CA PHE A 184 -4.36 -4.14 11.69
C PHE A 184 -5.72 -4.68 11.26
N PRO A 185 -6.55 -3.89 10.54
CA PRO A 185 -6.32 -2.49 10.16
C PRO A 185 -6.28 -1.54 11.38
N THR A 186 -5.60 -0.40 11.24
CA THR A 186 -5.45 0.57 12.34
C THR A 186 -6.77 1.26 12.68
N LYS A 187 -7.15 1.21 13.96
CA LYS A 187 -8.27 1.96 14.52
C LYS A 187 -7.77 2.86 15.64
N TYR A 188 -7.77 4.16 15.40
CA TYR A 188 -7.36 5.13 16.40
C TYR A 188 -8.43 5.35 17.48
N PRO A 189 -8.04 5.63 18.73
CA PRO A 189 -8.95 6.14 19.74
C PRO A 189 -9.69 7.41 19.26
N GLU A 190 -10.92 7.62 19.71
CA GLU A 190 -11.78 8.73 19.27
C GLU A 190 -11.12 10.12 19.45
N HIS A 191 -10.33 10.30 20.51
CA HIS A 191 -9.64 11.57 20.77
C HIS A 191 -8.53 11.90 19.74
N LEU A 192 -8.04 10.90 18.99
CA LEU A 192 -7.09 11.09 17.88
C LEU A 192 -7.81 11.26 16.55
N LYS A 193 -9.02 10.71 16.38
CA LYS A 193 -9.83 10.96 15.17
C LYS A 193 -10.28 12.41 15.04
N ARG A 194 -10.19 13.21 16.12
CA ARG A 194 -10.43 14.66 16.13
C ARG A 194 -9.45 15.50 15.29
N HIS A 195 -8.35 14.91 14.80
CA HIS A 195 -7.47 15.61 13.87
C HIS A 195 -8.14 15.79 12.50
N LYS A 196 -7.92 16.93 11.84
CA LYS A 196 -8.34 17.17 10.45
C LYS A 196 -7.46 16.37 9.48
N PHE A 197 -6.15 16.45 9.68
CA PHE A 197 -5.16 15.90 8.75
C PHE A 197 -4.35 14.75 9.36
N TYR A 198 -4.01 13.78 8.53
CA TYR A 198 -2.99 12.77 8.83
C TYR A 198 -1.86 12.89 7.82
N LEU A 199 -0.61 13.02 8.30
CA LEU A 199 0.56 13.05 7.40
C LEU A 199 0.84 11.63 6.88
N ALA A 200 0.25 11.29 5.73
CA ALA A 200 0.37 9.99 5.07
C ALA A 200 1.70 9.90 4.28
N PHE A 201 2.81 10.07 5.01
CA PHE A 201 4.15 10.18 4.42
C PHE A 201 4.82 8.81 4.33
N GLU A 202 5.05 8.34 3.12
CA GLU A 202 5.70 7.05 2.90
C GLU A 202 7.18 7.06 3.26
N ASN A 203 7.71 5.88 3.57
CA ASN A 203 9.13 5.71 3.90
C ASN A 203 10.03 5.68 2.64
N SER A 204 9.43 5.78 1.45
CA SER A 204 10.06 5.66 0.14
C SER A 204 9.58 6.83 -0.73
N PHE A 205 10.43 7.30 -1.64
CA PHE A 205 10.17 8.50 -2.42
C PHE A 205 9.95 8.13 -3.89
N HIS A 206 8.79 8.46 -4.44
CA HIS A 206 8.38 8.24 -5.82
C HIS A 206 8.45 6.80 -6.36
N CYS A 207 8.46 5.80 -5.47
CA CYS A 207 8.24 4.41 -5.87
C CYS A 207 6.85 4.24 -6.47
N LYS A 208 6.80 3.76 -7.72
CA LYS A 208 5.55 3.63 -8.49
C LYS A 208 4.54 2.76 -7.75
N ASP A 209 3.31 3.26 -7.62
CA ASP A 209 2.17 2.61 -6.94
C ASP A 209 2.33 2.38 -5.41
N TYR A 210 3.40 2.86 -4.77
CA TYR A 210 3.66 2.57 -3.35
C TYR A 210 2.79 3.41 -2.41
N ILE A 211 1.58 2.92 -2.14
CA ILE A 211 0.59 3.55 -1.25
C ILE A 211 0.18 2.55 -0.17
N THR A 212 0.43 2.88 1.09
CA THR A 212 0.35 1.92 2.21
C THR A 212 -0.82 2.16 3.17
N GLU A 213 -0.81 1.50 4.32
CA GLU A 213 -1.77 1.68 5.41
C GLU A 213 -1.87 3.14 5.86
N LYS A 214 -0.85 3.97 5.63
CA LYS A 214 -0.84 5.40 5.98
C LYS A 214 -1.95 6.17 5.27
N PHE A 215 -2.18 5.86 3.99
CA PHE A 215 -3.24 6.47 3.19
C PHE A 215 -4.59 5.79 3.43
N TRP A 216 -4.63 4.47 3.55
CA TRP A 216 -5.90 3.75 3.63
C TRP A 216 -6.44 3.68 5.05
N ASP A 217 -5.67 3.08 5.96
CA ASP A 217 -6.11 2.75 7.31
C ASP A 217 -5.92 3.95 8.25
N ASN A 218 -4.70 4.48 8.34
CA ASN A 218 -4.37 5.49 9.33
C ASN A 218 -5.07 6.83 9.08
N SER A 219 -5.46 7.12 7.83
CA SER A 219 -6.12 8.38 7.47
C SER A 219 -7.57 8.18 7.08
N LEU A 220 -7.86 7.67 5.87
CA LEU A 220 -9.23 7.56 5.36
C LEU A 220 -10.13 6.77 6.32
N ARG A 221 -9.76 5.57 6.77
CA ARG A 221 -10.61 4.79 7.70
C ARG A 221 -10.78 5.40 9.09
N ASN A 222 -9.98 6.39 9.45
CA ASN A 222 -10.05 7.10 10.73
C ASN A 222 -10.55 8.55 10.58
N ASP A 223 -11.31 8.81 9.52
CA ASP A 223 -12.03 10.07 9.26
C ASP A 223 -11.12 11.30 9.14
N MET A 224 -9.85 11.11 8.76
CA MET A 224 -8.88 12.17 8.53
C MET A 224 -8.57 12.33 7.04
N VAL A 225 -8.27 13.55 6.62
CA VAL A 225 -7.80 13.81 5.25
C VAL A 225 -6.30 13.48 5.18
N PRO A 226 -5.86 12.52 4.35
CA PRO A 226 -4.44 12.26 4.11
C PRO A 226 -3.77 13.46 3.44
N VAL A 227 -2.67 13.92 4.04
CA VAL A 227 -1.67 14.78 3.39
C VAL A 227 -0.56 13.87 2.88
N VAL A 228 -0.47 13.73 1.58
CA VAL A 228 0.28 12.65 0.91
C VAL A 228 1.66 13.14 0.50
N TRP A 229 2.68 12.37 0.87
CA TRP A 229 4.08 12.56 0.47
C TRP A 229 4.71 11.20 0.21
N GLY A 230 5.48 11.06 -0.87
CA GLY A 230 6.12 9.81 -1.24
C GLY A 230 5.69 9.35 -2.63
N PRO A 231 4.52 8.72 -2.80
CA PRO A 231 4.00 8.40 -4.14
C PRO A 231 3.78 9.67 -4.96
N THR A 232 3.72 9.54 -6.28
CA THR A 232 3.35 10.68 -7.14
C THR A 232 1.84 10.93 -7.04
N LYS A 233 1.42 12.15 -7.39
CA LYS A 233 0.00 12.49 -7.45
C LYS A 233 -0.77 11.60 -8.43
N GLU A 234 -0.13 11.23 -9.54
CA GLU A 234 -0.68 10.30 -10.53
C GLU A 234 -0.95 8.93 -9.93
N ASP A 235 0.02 8.34 -9.21
CA ASP A 235 -0.16 7.05 -8.55
C ASP A 235 -1.35 7.09 -7.58
N VAL A 236 -1.51 8.19 -6.82
CA VAL A 236 -2.59 8.34 -5.85
C VAL A 236 -3.93 8.53 -6.56
N LEU A 237 -3.99 9.36 -7.60
CA LEU A 237 -5.21 9.54 -8.41
C LEU A 237 -5.66 8.23 -9.08
N SER A 238 -4.72 7.37 -9.49
CA SER A 238 -5.05 6.10 -10.15
C SER A 238 -5.89 5.16 -9.28
N VAL A 239 -5.84 5.29 -7.94
CA VAL A 239 -6.51 4.39 -7.00
C VAL A 239 -7.43 5.07 -5.99
N ALA A 240 -7.25 6.36 -5.69
CA ALA A 240 -8.01 7.05 -4.65
C ALA A 240 -9.39 7.55 -5.16
N PRO A 241 -10.37 7.75 -4.27
CA PRO A 241 -11.50 8.61 -4.58
C PRO A 241 -11.03 10.05 -4.89
N LEU A 242 -11.68 10.73 -5.83
CA LEU A 242 -11.47 12.17 -6.00
C LEU A 242 -11.84 12.93 -4.73
N ASP A 243 -11.25 14.11 -4.55
CA ASP A 243 -11.51 14.98 -3.41
C ASP A 243 -11.37 14.24 -2.07
N SER A 244 -10.33 13.40 -1.91
CA SER A 244 -10.10 12.60 -0.70
C SER A 244 -8.73 12.82 -0.06
N PHE A 245 -7.84 13.60 -0.68
CA PHE A 245 -6.48 13.79 -0.23
C PHE A 245 -5.90 15.12 -0.66
N ILE A 246 -4.85 15.56 0.03
CA ILE A 246 -4.04 16.74 -0.29
C ILE A 246 -2.66 16.23 -0.69
N HIS A 247 -2.20 16.53 -1.90
CA HIS A 247 -0.87 16.11 -2.35
C HIS A 247 0.18 17.17 -2.03
N CYS A 248 1.33 16.78 -1.49
CA CYS A 248 2.41 17.73 -1.20
C CYS A 248 2.93 18.43 -2.45
N ASP A 249 3.03 17.71 -3.58
CA ASP A 249 3.54 18.25 -4.85
C ASP A 249 2.62 19.29 -5.52
N ASP A 250 1.41 19.52 -4.97
CA ASP A 250 0.53 20.63 -5.42
C ASP A 250 0.99 22.00 -4.89
N PHE A 251 2.02 22.04 -4.04
CA PHE A 251 2.49 23.25 -3.37
C PHE A 251 3.96 23.50 -3.69
N GLU A 252 4.29 24.77 -3.98
CA GLU A 252 5.67 25.20 -4.27
C GLU A 252 6.64 24.96 -3.11
N SER A 253 6.14 24.86 -1.88
CA SER A 253 6.95 24.61 -0.69
C SER A 253 6.12 24.03 0.47
N PRO A 254 6.78 23.41 1.47
CA PRO A 254 6.14 23.04 2.74
C PRO A 254 5.44 24.22 3.42
N ALA A 255 5.96 25.45 3.29
CA ALA A 255 5.34 26.63 3.87
C ALA A 255 3.99 26.95 3.22
N LYS A 256 3.89 26.80 1.89
CA LYS A 256 2.62 26.97 1.16
C LYS A 256 1.60 25.88 1.49
N LEU A 257 2.06 24.64 1.66
CA LEU A 257 1.20 23.59 2.18
C LEU A 257 0.70 23.91 3.60
N ALA A 258 1.59 24.35 4.50
CA ALA A 258 1.19 24.71 5.87
C ALA A 258 0.19 25.88 5.90
N GLU A 259 0.36 26.89 5.04
CA GLU A 259 -0.60 27.98 4.85
C GLU A 259 -1.97 27.45 4.41
N TYR A 260 -2.00 26.55 3.44
CA TYR A 260 -3.23 25.94 2.94
C TYR A 260 -3.94 25.08 4.00
N LEU A 261 -3.22 24.26 4.76
CA LEU A 261 -3.81 23.47 5.84
C LEU A 261 -4.40 24.35 6.94
N LYS A 262 -3.74 25.47 7.28
CA LYS A 262 -4.28 26.47 8.23
C LYS A 262 -5.51 27.20 7.68
N PHE A 263 -5.56 27.43 6.38
CA PHE A 263 -6.75 27.96 5.73
C PHE A 263 -7.93 26.98 5.87
N LEU A 264 -7.73 25.70 5.53
CA LEU A 264 -8.77 24.67 5.69
C LEU A 264 -9.21 24.48 7.14
N ASP A 265 -8.29 24.58 8.10
CA ASP A 265 -8.58 24.49 9.53
C ASP A 265 -9.61 25.54 9.99
N ARG A 266 -9.58 26.74 9.38
CA ARG A 266 -10.46 27.86 9.68
C ARG A 266 -11.70 27.95 8.78
N ASN A 267 -11.82 27.07 7.79
CA ASN A 267 -12.87 27.11 6.77
C ASN A 267 -13.47 25.71 6.58
N ASP A 268 -14.49 25.39 7.39
CA ASP A 268 -15.10 24.06 7.39
C ASP A 268 -15.75 23.69 6.04
N ASP A 269 -16.29 24.66 5.31
CA ASP A 269 -16.85 24.42 3.96
C ASP A 269 -15.78 23.98 2.95
N GLU A 270 -14.57 24.56 3.05
CA GLU A 270 -13.45 24.19 2.19
C GLU A 270 -12.85 22.84 2.61
N TYR A 271 -12.73 22.60 3.91
CA TYR A 271 -12.30 21.31 4.44
C TYR A 271 -13.28 20.19 4.08
N ARG A 272 -14.59 20.45 4.12
CA ARG A 272 -15.65 19.51 3.77
C ARG A 272 -15.49 18.95 2.36
N LYS A 273 -14.95 19.73 1.41
CA LYS A 273 -14.76 19.27 0.02
C LYS A 273 -13.97 17.96 -0.04
N TYR A 274 -13.04 17.73 0.89
CA TYR A 274 -12.24 16.50 1.00
C TYR A 274 -13.02 15.26 1.49
N PHE A 275 -14.33 15.40 1.71
CA PHE A 275 -15.26 14.32 2.06
C PHE A 275 -16.40 14.17 1.03
N ARG A 276 -16.35 14.85 -0.12
CA ARG A 276 -17.38 14.74 -1.18
C ARG A 276 -17.60 13.31 -1.64
N TRP A 277 -16.54 12.53 -1.74
CA TRP A 277 -16.61 11.10 -2.07
C TRP A 277 -17.42 10.26 -1.05
N ARG A 278 -17.73 10.80 0.14
CA ARG A 278 -18.59 10.15 1.13
C ARG A 278 -20.00 10.71 1.17
N GLU A 279 -20.31 11.81 0.50
CA GLU A 279 -21.63 12.44 0.62
C GLU A 279 -22.75 11.60 0.00
N ASP A 280 -22.46 11.00 -1.15
CA ASP A 280 -23.35 10.04 -1.81
C ASP A 280 -23.06 8.62 -1.29
N ALA A 281 -24.05 8.02 -0.63
CA ALA A 281 -23.95 6.64 -0.14
C ALA A 281 -24.17 5.59 -1.24
N SER A 282 -24.77 5.99 -2.37
CA SER A 282 -25.11 5.11 -3.49
C SER A 282 -24.01 4.98 -4.54
N ILE A 283 -23.11 5.97 -4.63
CA ILE A 283 -22.00 5.96 -5.58
C ILE A 283 -21.14 4.70 -5.42
N THR A 284 -20.86 4.06 -6.56
CA THR A 284 -20.10 2.80 -6.63
C THR A 284 -18.61 3.07 -6.82
N ASN A 285 -17.79 2.03 -6.62
CA ASN A 285 -16.36 2.10 -6.90
C ASN A 285 -16.08 2.35 -8.39
N GLU A 286 -16.91 1.77 -9.26
CA GLU A 286 -16.89 1.91 -10.71
C GLU A 286 -17.23 3.35 -11.14
N GLU A 287 -18.28 3.95 -10.58
CA GLU A 287 -18.65 5.34 -10.88
C GLU A 287 -17.55 6.32 -10.45
N MET A 288 -16.96 6.12 -9.27
CA MET A 288 -15.82 6.92 -8.82
C MET A 288 -14.61 6.76 -9.75
N ALA A 289 -14.36 5.54 -10.26
CA ALA A 289 -13.29 5.31 -11.22
C ALA A 289 -13.50 6.13 -12.48
N LYS A 290 -14.72 6.07 -13.01
CA LYS A 290 -15.12 6.76 -14.22
C LYS A 290 -14.97 8.27 -14.06
N GLN A 291 -15.40 8.85 -12.93
CA GLN A 291 -15.22 10.28 -12.64
C GLN A 291 -13.73 10.68 -12.63
N THR A 292 -12.85 9.88 -12.04
CA THR A 292 -11.41 10.12 -12.09
C THR A 292 -10.89 10.06 -13.52
N GLN A 293 -11.28 9.03 -14.28
CA GLN A 293 -10.82 8.82 -15.65
C GLN A 293 -11.28 9.96 -16.59
N GLU A 294 -12.50 10.46 -16.42
CA GLU A 294 -13.04 11.59 -17.18
C GLU A 294 -12.29 12.89 -16.85
N LYS A 295 -11.96 13.12 -15.57
CA LYS A 295 -11.21 14.30 -15.13
C LYS A 295 -9.73 14.25 -15.52
N TYR A 296 -9.14 13.05 -15.55
CA TYR A 296 -7.73 12.81 -15.83
C TYR A 296 -7.58 11.71 -16.90
N PRO A 297 -7.84 12.01 -18.17
CA PRO A 297 -7.90 11.00 -19.24
C PRO A 297 -6.57 10.27 -19.49
N ASN A 298 -5.44 10.85 -19.06
CA ASN A 298 -4.11 10.28 -19.23
C ASN A 298 -3.69 9.34 -18.09
N ILE A 299 -4.47 9.24 -17.00
CA ILE A 299 -4.18 8.37 -15.87
C ILE A 299 -4.93 7.05 -16.07
N GLU A 300 -4.24 5.92 -15.97
CA GLU A 300 -4.88 4.61 -15.93
C GLU A 300 -5.52 4.41 -14.54
N VAL A 301 -6.85 4.44 -14.45
CA VAL A 301 -7.56 4.30 -13.17
C VAL A 301 -7.85 2.84 -12.85
N HIS A 302 -7.35 2.35 -11.72
CA HIS A 302 -7.51 0.97 -11.30
C HIS A 302 -8.78 0.78 -10.46
N VAL A 303 -9.68 -0.08 -10.95
CA VAL A 303 -10.97 -0.36 -10.28
C VAL A 303 -10.90 -1.57 -9.36
N LYS A 304 -10.27 -2.65 -9.84
CA LYS A 304 -10.21 -3.95 -9.15
C LYS A 304 -8.75 -4.31 -8.89
N SER A 305 -8.49 -4.82 -7.69
CA SER A 305 -7.19 -5.43 -7.38
C SER A 305 -7.13 -6.85 -7.94
N LYS A 306 -5.97 -7.22 -8.49
CA LYS A 306 -5.70 -8.59 -8.96
C LYS A 306 -5.49 -9.54 -7.78
N SER A 307 -6.41 -10.48 -7.58
CA SER A 307 -6.22 -11.53 -6.58
C SER A 307 -5.26 -12.60 -7.12
N LEU A 308 -4.20 -12.89 -6.38
CA LEU A 308 -3.24 -13.94 -6.78
C LEU A 308 -3.92 -15.29 -7.04
N CYS A 309 -4.91 -15.67 -6.22
CA CYS A 309 -5.62 -16.94 -6.36
C CYS A 309 -6.46 -16.97 -7.65
N MET A 310 -7.29 -15.94 -7.86
CA MET A 310 -8.18 -15.91 -9.02
C MET A 310 -7.41 -15.81 -10.34
N GLU A 311 -6.34 -15.01 -10.36
CA GLU A 311 -5.45 -14.92 -11.53
C GLU A 311 -4.84 -16.28 -11.84
N TYR A 312 -4.40 -17.04 -10.84
CA TYR A 312 -3.84 -18.38 -11.02
C TYR A 312 -4.84 -19.41 -11.57
N ILE A 313 -6.06 -19.40 -11.04
CA ILE A 313 -7.14 -20.29 -11.49
C ILE A 313 -7.47 -20.01 -12.96
N GLN A 314 -7.51 -18.74 -13.35
CA GLN A 314 -7.84 -18.31 -14.71
C GLN A 314 -6.66 -18.40 -15.69
N ASN A 315 -5.44 -18.49 -15.17
CA ASN A 315 -4.23 -18.53 -15.99
C ASN A 315 -4.26 -19.70 -16.99
N LYS A 316 -3.73 -19.50 -18.19
CA LYS A 316 -3.62 -20.54 -19.22
C LYS A 316 -2.17 -20.85 -19.59
N ASP A 317 -1.29 -19.88 -19.43
CA ASP A 317 0.10 -19.96 -19.89
C ASP A 317 1.07 -19.63 -18.74
N THR A 318 2.22 -20.27 -18.72
CA THR A 318 3.28 -19.92 -17.76
C THR A 318 4.34 -19.07 -18.47
N LYS A 319 4.72 -17.95 -17.84
CA LYS A 319 5.88 -17.14 -18.25
C LYS A 319 6.99 -17.30 -17.24
N THR A 320 8.22 -17.00 -17.62
CA THR A 320 9.36 -16.93 -16.70
C THR A 320 9.89 -15.51 -16.68
N ILE A 321 10.05 -14.94 -15.48
CA ILE A 321 10.67 -13.63 -15.28
C ILE A 321 12.18 -13.81 -15.48
N LYS A 322 12.71 -13.18 -16.53
CA LYS A 322 14.13 -13.27 -16.87
C LYS A 322 15.00 -12.66 -15.77
N SER A 323 14.64 -11.47 -15.30
CA SER A 323 15.35 -10.76 -14.24
C SER A 323 14.35 -10.15 -13.27
N LEU A 324 14.32 -10.69 -12.05
CA LEU A 324 13.51 -10.14 -10.96
C LEU A 324 13.95 -8.71 -10.61
N TYR A 325 15.26 -8.42 -10.72
CA TYR A 325 15.76 -7.07 -10.55
C TYR A 325 15.12 -6.11 -11.55
N GLN A 326 15.11 -6.42 -12.84
CA GLN A 326 14.49 -5.55 -13.84
C GLN A 326 12.98 -5.42 -13.63
N GLU A 327 12.30 -6.53 -13.31
CA GLU A 327 10.85 -6.55 -13.09
C GLU A 327 10.45 -5.67 -11.89
N PHE A 328 11.19 -5.75 -10.78
CA PHE A 328 10.77 -5.14 -9.51
C PHE A 328 11.49 -3.82 -9.18
N ILE A 329 12.78 -3.69 -9.50
CA ILE A 329 13.60 -2.51 -9.16
C ILE A 329 13.91 -1.67 -10.39
N GLY A 330 14.43 -2.29 -11.46
CA GLY A 330 14.88 -1.61 -12.67
C GLY A 330 13.75 -0.96 -13.48
N SER A 331 12.51 -1.45 -13.33
CA SER A 331 11.30 -0.87 -13.92
C SER A 331 10.73 0.31 -13.12
N ASP A 332 11.26 0.60 -11.93
CA ASP A 332 10.78 1.69 -11.10
C ASP A 332 11.38 3.04 -11.50
N ARG A 333 10.86 4.11 -10.90
CA ARG A 333 11.39 5.45 -11.13
C ARG A 333 12.81 5.57 -10.56
N PRO A 334 13.75 6.26 -11.23
CA PRO A 334 15.10 6.48 -10.69
C PRO A 334 15.09 7.04 -9.27
N GLU A 335 14.16 7.94 -8.96
CA GLU A 335 14.00 8.58 -7.65
C GLU A 335 13.64 7.59 -6.53
N CYS A 336 12.97 6.48 -6.86
CA CYS A 336 12.69 5.40 -5.92
C CYS A 336 13.95 4.67 -5.50
N THR A 337 14.91 4.52 -6.40
CA THR A 337 16.06 3.62 -6.21
C THR A 337 17.39 4.35 -6.02
N ALA A 338 17.36 5.68 -6.07
CA ALA A 338 18.51 6.59 -5.93
C ALA A 338 19.05 6.74 -4.50
#